data_AF-A0A0R0FXJ4-F1
#
_entry.id   AF-A0A0R0FXJ4-F1
#
_cell.length_a   1.000
_cell.length_b   1.000
_cell.length_c   1.000
_cell.angle_alpha   90.00
_cell.angle_beta   90.00
_cell.angle_gamma   90.00
#
_symmetry.space_group_name_H-M   'P 1'
#
loop_
_entity.id
_entity.type
_entity.pdbx_description
1 polymer ?
#
loop_
_entity_poly.entity_id
_entity_poly.type
_entity_poly.pdbx_seq_one_letter_code
_entity_poly.pdbx_strand_id
1 'polypeptide(L)'
;MVNKVYIMYRGIEKGAASVEGSDDVPIIKPRELADADGFLFGFPTTFGSMVSQFKAFLEGTISLWLTQALAGKPVGFFSSTSSQGGGQEETP
;
A
#
# COMPACT_ATOMS: atom_id res chain seq x y z
N MET A 1 -11.24 -19.82 5.21
CA MET A 1 -11.73 -18.48 5.54
C MET A 1 -10.62 -17.51 5.17
N VAL A 2 -10.89 -16.49 4.35
CA VAL A 2 -9.93 -15.42 4.04
C VAL A 2 -10.15 -14.34 5.09
N ASN A 3 -9.12 -14.02 5.87
CA ASN A 3 -9.24 -13.43 7.19
C ASN A 3 -8.94 -11.93 7.23
N LYS A 4 -8.30 -11.37 6.18
CA LYS A 4 -8.22 -9.92 5.89
C LYS A 4 -7.48 -9.67 4.57
N VAL A 5 -8.00 -8.77 3.74
CA VAL A 5 -7.28 -8.14 2.62
C VAL A 5 -7.25 -6.64 2.90
N TYR A 6 -6.05 -6.07 3.01
CA TYR A 6 -5.88 -4.64 3.25
C TYR A 6 -5.65 -3.90 1.95
N ILE A 7 -6.39 -2.79 1.77
CA ILE A 7 -6.23 -1.84 0.67
C ILE A 7 -5.62 -0.57 1.25
N MET A 8 -4.33 -0.34 0.99
CA MET A 8 -3.68 0.91 1.38
C MET A 8 -3.80 1.88 0.22
N TYR A 9 -4.50 3.01 0.40
CA TYR A 9 -4.48 4.16 -0.51
C TYR A 9 -4.09 5.40 0.29
N ARG A 10 -2.83 5.85 0.17
CA ARG A 10 -2.43 7.15 0.74
C ARG A 10 -1.50 7.91 -0.20
N GLY A 11 -2.10 8.41 -1.28
CA GLY A 11 -1.52 9.42 -2.16
C GLY A 11 -2.12 10.80 -1.85
N ILE A 12 -1.32 11.70 -1.27
CA ILE A 12 -1.66 13.08 -0.86
C ILE A 12 -2.83 13.14 0.15
N GLU A 13 -2.61 13.67 1.36
CA GLU A 13 -3.64 13.78 2.42
C GLU A 13 -4.95 14.41 1.94
N LYS A 14 -4.88 15.29 0.93
CA LYS A 14 -6.04 15.93 0.30
C LYS A 14 -6.83 15.01 -0.64
N GLY A 15 -6.21 14.05 -1.30
CA GLY A 15 -6.86 13.17 -2.29
C GLY A 15 -7.62 12.01 -1.64
N ALA A 16 -7.08 11.44 -0.56
CA ALA A 16 -7.80 10.41 0.20
C ALA A 16 -9.01 10.98 0.94
N ALA A 17 -8.91 12.20 1.48
CA ALA A 17 -9.99 12.90 2.17
C ALA A 17 -11.19 13.25 1.25
N SER A 18 -11.02 13.24 -0.07
CA SER A 18 -12.12 13.46 -1.02
C SER A 18 -12.93 12.20 -1.36
N VAL A 19 -12.52 11.03 -0.88
CA VAL A 19 -13.25 9.77 -1.11
C VAL A 19 -14.35 9.64 -0.05
N GLU A 20 -15.60 9.53 -0.48
CA GLU A 20 -16.74 9.28 0.40
C GLU A 20 -16.52 7.98 1.20
N GLY A 21 -16.66 8.05 2.52
CA GLY A 21 -16.41 6.91 3.43
C GLY A 21 -14.94 6.70 3.83
N SER A 22 -14.01 7.58 3.43
CA SER A 22 -12.60 7.47 3.82
C SER A 22 -12.36 7.60 5.32
N ASP A 23 -13.24 8.31 6.05
CA ASP A 23 -13.12 8.53 7.50
C ASP A 23 -13.29 7.24 8.33
N ASP A 24 -14.00 6.24 7.80
CA ASP A 24 -14.27 4.96 8.49
C ASP A 24 -13.29 3.85 8.07
N VAL A 25 -12.26 4.18 7.28
CA VAL A 25 -11.24 3.21 6.86
C VAL A 25 -10.19 3.05 7.95
N PRO A 26 -10.02 1.86 8.54
CA PRO A 26 -9.02 1.65 9.59
C PRO A 26 -7.60 1.84 9.04
N ILE A 27 -6.81 2.65 9.74
CA ILE A 27 -5.41 2.88 9.40
C ILE A 27 -4.57 1.71 9.93
N ILE A 28 -4.04 0.91 9.01
CA ILE A 28 -3.13 -0.18 9.31
C ILE A 28 -1.73 0.34 9.68
N LYS A 29 -1.12 -0.25 10.71
CA LYS A 29 0.28 -0.10 11.07
C LYS A 29 1.11 -1.21 10.45
N PRO A 30 2.39 -0.97 10.13
CA PRO A 30 3.27 -1.97 9.52
C PRO A 30 3.28 -3.34 10.22
N ARG A 31 3.21 -3.37 11.56
CA ARG A 31 3.24 -4.62 12.36
C ARG A 31 1.99 -5.48 12.19
N GLU A 32 0.85 -4.88 11.85
CA GLU A 32 -0.43 -5.57 11.71
C GLU A 32 -0.54 -6.34 10.38
N LEU A 33 0.41 -6.14 9.45
CA LEU A 33 0.46 -6.88 8.19
C LEU A 33 0.60 -8.41 8.40
N ALA A 34 1.19 -8.84 9.51
CA ALA A 34 1.36 -10.27 9.81
C ALA A 34 0.02 -11.02 9.92
N ASP A 35 -1.05 -10.32 10.30
CA ASP A 35 -2.38 -10.89 10.54
C ASP A 35 -3.21 -11.06 9.27
N ALA A 36 -2.77 -10.48 8.14
CA ALA A 36 -3.48 -10.56 6.87
C ALA A 36 -3.14 -11.83 6.11
N ASP A 37 -4.08 -12.41 5.35
CA ASP A 37 -3.74 -13.53 4.47
C ASP A 37 -3.12 -13.09 3.15
N GLY A 38 -3.35 -11.83 2.75
CA GLY A 38 -2.79 -11.23 1.56
C GLY A 38 -3.01 -9.72 1.52
N PHE A 39 -2.39 -9.08 0.53
CA PHE A 39 -2.33 -7.62 0.45
C PHE A 39 -2.71 -7.12 -0.94
N LEU A 40 -3.31 -5.93 -0.98
CA LEU A 40 -3.50 -5.17 -2.22
C LEU A 40 -3.08 -3.72 -1.96
N PHE A 41 -1.93 -3.30 -2.47
CA PHE A 41 -1.41 -1.94 -2.24
C PHE A 41 -1.73 -1.01 -3.40
N GLY A 42 -2.14 0.22 -3.08
CA GLY A 42 -2.53 1.24 -4.04
C GLY A 42 -1.85 2.58 -3.78
N PHE A 43 -1.11 3.11 -4.74
CA PHE A 43 -0.49 4.43 -4.56
C PHE A 43 -0.22 5.12 -5.90
N PRO A 44 -0.21 6.46 -5.93
CA PRO A 44 0.18 7.14 -7.14
C PRO A 44 1.66 6.96 -7.42
N THR A 45 2.03 7.14 -8.68
CA THR A 45 3.43 7.17 -9.10
C THR A 45 4.02 8.57 -8.89
N THR A 46 5.22 8.64 -8.32
CA THR A 46 6.04 9.86 -8.26
C THR A 46 7.31 9.64 -9.09
N PHE A 47 7.39 10.27 -10.27
CA PHE A 47 8.53 10.15 -11.19
C PHE A 47 8.95 8.70 -11.53
N GLY A 48 7.98 7.81 -11.78
CA GLY A 48 8.25 6.39 -12.06
C GLY A 48 8.72 5.59 -10.84
N SER A 49 8.37 6.05 -9.63
CA SER A 49 8.69 5.38 -8.37
C SER A 49 7.53 5.46 -7.39
N MET A 50 7.54 4.58 -6.39
CA MET A 50 6.59 4.62 -5.29
C MET A 50 6.65 5.97 -4.54
N VAL A 51 5.51 6.44 -4.06
CA VAL A 51 5.45 7.66 -3.24
C VAL A 51 6.18 7.48 -1.91
N SER A 52 6.81 8.56 -1.42
CA SER A 52 7.60 8.57 -0.18
C SER A 52 6.86 8.01 1.04
N GLN A 53 5.55 8.25 1.13
CA GLN A 53 4.70 7.80 2.24
C GLN A 53 4.56 6.27 2.25
N PHE A 54 4.43 5.65 1.07
CA PHE A 54 4.37 4.20 0.95
C PHE A 54 5.74 3.58 1.25
N LYS A 55 6.83 4.21 0.76
CA LYS A 55 8.18 3.80 1.11
C LYS A 55 8.42 3.80 2.63
N ALA A 56 8.03 4.87 3.31
CA ALA A 56 8.14 4.97 4.78
C ALA A 56 7.29 3.91 5.51
N PHE A 57 6.10 3.59 5.00
CA PHE A 57 5.28 2.50 5.53
C PHE A 57 6.00 1.15 5.41
N LEU A 58 6.57 0.85 4.23
CA LEU A 58 7.35 -0.38 4.02
C LEU A 58 8.61 -0.44 4.87
N GLU A 59 9.31 0.68 5.08
CA GLU A 59 10.45 0.74 6.00
C GLU A 59 10.06 0.39 7.45
N GLY A 60 8.82 0.69 7.85
CA GLY A 60 8.29 0.27 9.15
C GLY A 60 8.12 -1.26 9.31
N THR A 61 8.27 -2.04 8.23
CA THR A 61 8.09 -3.51 8.24
C THR A 61 9.38 -4.29 8.50
N ILE A 62 10.53 -3.62 8.76
CA ILE A 62 11.83 -4.29 8.98
C ILE A 62 11.75 -5.42 10.02
N SER A 63 11.02 -5.23 11.12
CA SER A 63 10.87 -6.27 12.16
C SER A 63 10.12 -7.52 11.67
N LEU A 64 9.17 -7.35 10.74
CA LEU A 64 8.44 -8.48 10.12
C LEU A 64 9.28 -9.18 9.06
N TRP A 65 10.12 -8.42 8.35
CA TRP A 65 11.07 -8.96 7.39
C TRP A 65 12.11 -9.85 8.07
N LEU A 66 12.67 -9.41 9.21
CA LEU A 66 13.65 -10.17 10.00
C LEU A 66 13.12 -11.54 10.46
N THR A 67 11.82 -11.65 10.74
CA THR A 67 11.17 -12.89 11.20
C THR A 67 10.50 -13.68 10.08
N GLN A 68 10.61 -13.22 8.83
CA GLN A 68 9.90 -13.78 7.67
C GLN A 68 8.37 -13.86 7.85
N ALA A 69 7.78 -12.99 8.69
CA ALA A 69 6.35 -13.05 9.03
C ALA A 69 5.40 -12.82 7.84
N LEU A 70 5.90 -12.21 6.75
CA LEU A 70 5.15 -11.94 5.53
C LEU A 70 5.43 -12.96 4.41
N ALA A 71 6.30 -13.94 4.62
CA ALA A 71 6.68 -14.90 3.59
C ALA A 71 5.48 -15.75 3.15
N GLY A 72 5.34 -15.93 1.83
CA GLY A 72 4.27 -16.73 1.22
C GLY A 72 2.90 -16.06 1.15
N LYS A 73 2.71 -14.87 1.73
CA LYS A 73 1.46 -14.12 1.61
C LYS A 73 1.36 -13.47 0.22
N PRO A 74 0.30 -13.71 -0.57
CA PRO A 74 0.11 -13.07 -1.87
C PRO A 74 -0.02 -11.55 -1.73
N VAL A 75 0.55 -10.82 -2.69
CA VAL A 75 0.48 -9.36 -2.78
C VAL A 75 0.11 -8.95 -4.21
N GLY A 76 -0.83 -8.01 -4.32
CA GLY A 76 -1.14 -7.29 -5.55
C GLY A 76 -0.85 -5.80 -5.40
N PHE A 77 -0.67 -5.13 -6.52
CA PHE A 77 -0.42 -3.70 -6.58
C PHE A 77 -1.28 -3.04 -7.65
N PHE A 78 -1.64 -1.78 -7.43
CA PHE A 78 -2.23 -0.91 -8.44
C PHE A 78 -1.68 0.50 -8.29
N SER A 79 -1.45 1.17 -9.42
CA SER A 79 -0.89 2.50 -9.45
C SER A 79 -1.83 3.48 -10.16
N SER A 80 -1.63 4.76 -9.90
CA SER A 80 -2.27 5.84 -10.67
C SER A 80 -1.23 6.88 -11.09
N THR A 81 -1.37 7.35 -12.33
CA THR A 81 -0.53 8.39 -12.93
C THR A 81 -1.43 9.46 -13.55
N SER A 82 -0.89 10.66 -13.74
CA SER A 82 -1.61 11.73 -14.45
C SER A 82 -1.56 11.61 -15.97
N SER A 83 -0.76 10.68 -16.51
CA SER A 83 -0.58 10.48 -17.96
C SER A 83 -0.37 9.02 -18.31
N GLN A 84 -0.73 8.63 -19.54
CA GLN A 84 -0.63 7.24 -20.01
C GLN A 84 0.81 6.68 -19.95
N GLY A 85 1.82 7.52 -20.20
CA GLY A 85 3.25 7.18 -20.10
C GLY A 85 3.89 7.56 -18.76
N GLY A 86 3.10 7.82 -17.72
CA GLY A 86 3.58 8.38 -16.44
C GLY A 86 4.23 7.38 -15.48
N GLY A 87 4.68 6.22 -15.96
CA GLY A 87 5.28 5.17 -15.12
C GLY A 87 4.28 4.14 -14.55
N GLN A 88 3.16 3.88 -15.25
CA GLN A 88 2.16 2.87 -14.86
C GLN A 88 2.72 1.43 -14.81
N GLU A 89 3.73 1.14 -15.65
CA GLU A 89 4.35 -0.19 -15.76
C GLU A 89 5.60 -0.31 -14.89
N GLU A 90 6.35 0.78 -14.76
CA GLU A 90 7.63 0.85 -14.04
C GLU A 90 7.45 0.94 -12.52
N THR A 91 6.29 1.42 -12.07
CA THR A 91 6.00 1.57 -10.64
C THR A 91 5.34 0.29 -10.15
N PRO A 92 6.05 -0.58 -9.43
CA PRO A 92 5.44 -1.73 -8.79
C PRO A 92 4.42 -1.29 -7.74
#